data_AF-A0A5C7LTI0-F1
#
_entry.id   AF-A0A5C7LTI0-F1
#
_cell.length_a   1.000
_cell.length_b   1.000
_cell.length_c   1.000
_cell.angle_alpha   90.00
_cell.angle_beta   90.00
_cell.angle_gamma   90.00
#
_symmetry.space_group_name_H-M   'P 1'
#
loop_
_entity.id
_entity.type
_entity.pdbx_description
1 polymer ?
#
loop_
_entity_poly.entity_id
_entity_poly.type
_entity_poly.pdbx_seq_one_letter_code
_entity_poly.pdbx_strand_id
1 'polypeptide(L)'
;MPLSSSSSSADCYDDYGRQGIGVVQPQSGTDFPLTDVPSDDIRYLLADAFLSYEDEADYSTTLCPLQPPFRIAWLHGLGTLPTAQPTGQPTPTHAVDLTIVDANNCLVFDSTTATRFYARQWTDRLAIYGWETTTAHFYLVVHTCWGLTADPQLSPREYETNITPTSAVLDERCVERLPRRVRSISVLTTDMQKLPVLLSGGYNMNLTHEGEFKRGNGLRLSQRINFDATPGGGLGIYPGCAPTVPVITRINNIAPDAHGNFHIAANQCYAARQPSTIVVPSPRQADVTHAMMQLGNDCSPCCPCEDFVATADYMNATRNQYKAVGRLLESTRDQYHENRRRWLASKCCFERFPLRLVVQPQLCPYLDVGAQFCNLTDHCVGPLQLNINVEIFGGSAGDGLSLISLSSGSSICVNPQSEEVPGFTFARGQNYKLPRRTSEVGRYKLGGAHPDYTAYWDAVEAAQSAWVRFRLRFDCCGVTPDGDPLFVKLTLTGKVGDPVGSPLADILVSPCGSSSSSASDELAMARDEAVLRCPREPADTFDPVCETGCD
;
A
#
# COMPACT_ATOMS: atom_id res chain seq x y z
N MET A 1 16.14 16.10 -29.10
CA MET A 1 14.75 16.55 -29.33
C MET A 1 14.43 17.61 -28.29
N PRO A 2 13.76 18.73 -28.64
CA PRO A 2 13.29 19.65 -27.63
C PRO A 2 12.33 18.89 -26.70
N LEU A 3 12.49 19.07 -25.39
CA LEU A 3 11.55 18.54 -24.40
C LEU A 3 10.19 19.17 -24.70
N SER A 4 9.27 18.39 -25.25
CA SER A 4 7.85 18.71 -25.26
C SER A 4 7.43 18.75 -23.80
N SER A 5 7.43 19.94 -23.21
CA SER A 5 7.30 20.16 -21.77
C SER A 5 5.90 19.95 -21.23
N SER A 6 4.93 19.50 -22.06
CA SER A 6 3.56 19.31 -21.64
C SER A 6 3.21 17.82 -21.52
N SER A 7 2.66 17.46 -20.35
CA SER A 7 2.04 16.16 -20.11
C SER A 7 0.67 16.02 -20.80
N SER A 8 0.18 17.12 -21.38
CA SER A 8 -1.17 17.30 -21.90
C SER A 8 -1.32 17.00 -23.38
N SER A 9 -0.34 16.34 -24.01
CA SER A 9 -0.50 15.99 -25.43
C SER A 9 -1.63 14.97 -25.59
N ALA A 10 -2.84 15.46 -25.84
CA ALA A 10 -3.98 14.67 -26.28
C ALA A 10 -3.66 13.86 -27.56
N ASP A 11 -2.58 14.25 -28.24
CA ASP A 11 -2.10 13.69 -29.50
C ASP A 11 -0.94 12.69 -29.38
N CYS A 12 -0.36 12.47 -28.18
CA CYS A 12 0.65 11.43 -28.00
C CYS A 12 0.04 10.12 -27.49
N TYR A 13 0.40 9.02 -28.13
CA TYR A 13 -0.07 7.68 -27.77
C TYR A 13 1.09 6.69 -27.58
N ASP A 14 0.95 5.83 -26.58
CA ASP A 14 1.89 4.76 -26.22
C ASP A 14 1.13 3.48 -25.82
N ASP A 15 1.70 2.30 -26.05
CA ASP A 15 1.08 0.99 -25.73
C ASP A 15 0.70 0.85 -24.24
N TYR A 16 1.48 1.47 -23.36
CA TYR A 16 1.27 1.47 -21.91
C TYR A 16 0.62 2.77 -21.40
N GLY A 17 0.62 3.84 -22.20
CA GLY A 17 -0.08 5.10 -21.92
C GLY A 17 0.10 5.61 -20.50
N ARG A 18 -1.02 5.77 -19.78
CA ARG A 18 -1.09 6.24 -18.38
C ARG A 18 -1.21 5.10 -17.35
N GLN A 19 -0.76 3.89 -17.70
CA GLN A 19 -0.65 2.79 -16.74
C GLN A 19 0.48 3.06 -15.75
N GLY A 20 0.23 2.79 -14.46
CA GLY A 20 1.19 2.96 -13.37
C GLY A 20 2.51 2.22 -13.58
N ILE A 21 3.58 2.75 -12.99
CA ILE A 21 4.98 2.33 -13.27
C ILE A 21 5.68 1.61 -12.11
N GLY A 22 4.95 1.27 -11.04
CA GLY A 22 5.50 0.74 -9.79
C GLY A 22 5.97 -0.74 -9.84
N VAL A 23 6.85 -1.11 -8.90
CA VAL A 23 7.58 -2.40 -8.86
C VAL A 23 6.86 -3.52 -8.08
N VAL A 24 5.70 -3.29 -7.42
CA VAL A 24 5.04 -4.33 -6.61
C VAL A 24 3.51 -4.31 -6.69
N GLN A 25 2.96 -5.46 -7.09
CA GLN A 25 1.56 -5.94 -7.13
C GLN A 25 0.59 -5.40 -8.21
N PRO A 26 -0.23 -6.28 -8.84
CA PRO A 26 -1.26 -5.93 -9.83
C PRO A 26 -2.47 -5.14 -9.26
N GLN A 27 -2.36 -4.62 -8.03
CA GLN A 27 -3.43 -3.95 -7.29
C GLN A 27 -3.11 -2.50 -6.88
N SER A 28 -1.94 -1.93 -7.22
CA SER A 28 -1.55 -0.57 -6.80
C SER A 28 -2.39 0.57 -7.40
N GLY A 29 -3.51 0.25 -8.06
CA GLY A 29 -4.45 1.21 -8.60
C GLY A 29 -3.89 2.00 -9.78
N THR A 30 -4.77 2.65 -10.53
CA THR A 30 -4.41 3.62 -11.56
C THR A 30 -3.99 4.97 -10.99
N ASP A 31 -4.06 5.13 -9.67
CA ASP A 31 -4.05 6.42 -8.99
C ASP A 31 -2.78 6.66 -8.12
N PHE A 32 -1.89 5.66 -7.98
CA PHE A 32 -0.56 5.85 -7.40
C PHE A 32 0.23 6.91 -8.22
N PRO A 33 0.97 7.86 -7.59
CA PRO A 33 1.45 7.95 -6.21
C PRO A 33 0.47 8.56 -5.18
N LEU A 34 -0.78 8.79 -5.58
CA LEU A 34 -1.79 9.38 -4.70
C LEU A 34 -2.60 8.29 -3.97
N THR A 35 -3.02 8.61 -2.74
CA THR A 35 -4.00 7.83 -1.97
C THR A 35 -5.36 8.49 -2.06
N ASP A 36 -6.42 7.71 -1.81
CA ASP A 36 -7.82 8.07 -2.08
C ASP A 36 -8.08 8.31 -3.59
N VAL A 37 -9.34 8.44 -4.01
CA VAL A 37 -9.64 8.78 -5.41
C VAL A 37 -9.16 10.22 -5.63
N PRO A 38 -8.12 10.47 -6.45
CA PRO A 38 -7.62 11.81 -6.69
C PRO A 38 -8.65 12.63 -7.45
N SER A 39 -8.61 13.96 -7.30
CA SER A 39 -9.52 14.82 -8.05
C SER A 39 -9.26 14.73 -9.57
N ASP A 40 -10.31 14.93 -10.37
CA ASP A 40 -10.25 14.68 -11.81
C ASP A 40 -9.24 15.56 -12.56
N ASP A 41 -8.89 16.71 -11.98
CA ASP A 41 -7.91 17.68 -12.47
C ASP A 41 -6.44 17.22 -12.31
N ILE A 42 -6.19 16.13 -11.58
CA ILE A 42 -4.85 15.52 -11.43
C ILE A 42 -4.84 14.01 -11.71
N ARG A 43 -6.00 13.37 -11.78
CA ARG A 43 -6.12 11.92 -11.98
C ARG A 43 -5.53 11.46 -13.31
N TYR A 44 -4.67 10.45 -13.26
CA TYR A 44 -3.82 9.93 -14.36
C TYR A 44 -2.66 10.84 -14.77
N LEU A 45 -2.44 11.99 -14.13
CA LEU A 45 -1.34 12.88 -14.47
C LEU A 45 0.02 12.35 -13.97
N LEU A 46 0.01 11.87 -12.74
CA LEU A 46 1.21 11.46 -12.02
C LEU A 46 1.42 9.95 -12.15
N ALA A 47 2.66 9.55 -12.36
CA ALA A 47 3.06 8.16 -12.50
C ALA A 47 3.78 7.63 -11.24
N ASP A 48 4.57 8.49 -10.59
CA ASP A 48 5.31 8.20 -9.36
C ASP A 48 5.75 9.51 -8.68
N ALA A 49 6.06 9.46 -7.39
CA ALA A 49 6.60 10.58 -6.62
C ALA A 49 7.52 10.10 -5.51
N PHE A 50 8.52 10.91 -5.17
CA PHE A 50 9.40 10.70 -4.03
C PHE A 50 9.74 12.03 -3.36
N LEU A 51 9.39 12.17 -2.09
CA LEU A 51 9.70 13.30 -1.22
C LEU A 51 10.61 12.86 -0.09
N SER A 52 11.83 13.40 -0.04
CA SER A 52 12.70 13.32 1.12
C SER A 52 12.75 14.69 1.80
N TYR A 53 12.44 14.80 3.09
CA TYR A 53 12.37 16.11 3.78
C TYR A 53 12.97 16.08 5.19
N GLU A 54 13.54 17.21 5.62
CA GLU A 54 13.95 17.47 7.00
C GLU A 54 12.89 18.32 7.71
N ASP A 55 12.42 17.86 8.87
CA ASP A 55 11.48 18.60 9.71
C ASP A 55 12.25 19.60 10.59
N GLU A 56 12.24 20.88 10.20
CA GLU A 56 13.00 21.91 10.91
C GLU A 56 12.52 22.16 12.34
N ALA A 57 11.28 21.78 12.67
CA ALA A 57 10.78 21.83 14.04
C ALA A 57 11.53 20.88 14.99
N ASP A 58 12.26 19.89 14.47
CA ASP A 58 13.17 19.06 15.27
C ASP A 58 14.30 19.88 15.93
N TYR A 59 14.62 21.06 15.39
CA TYR A 59 15.70 21.92 15.88
C TYR A 59 15.22 23.29 16.35
N SER A 60 13.92 23.59 16.21
CA SER A 60 13.36 24.87 16.57
C SER A 60 12.03 24.70 17.30
N THR A 61 11.91 25.29 18.48
CA THR A 61 10.66 25.31 19.26
C THR A 61 9.65 26.32 18.74
N THR A 62 9.99 27.12 17.72
CA THR A 62 9.10 28.14 17.13
C THR A 62 8.39 27.66 15.87
N LEU A 63 8.81 26.52 15.30
CA LEU A 63 8.20 25.94 14.11
C LEU A 63 7.25 24.81 14.51
N CYS A 64 6.17 24.65 13.74
CA CYS A 64 5.23 23.56 13.94
C CYS A 64 5.82 22.25 13.39
N PRO A 65 5.83 21.15 14.17
CA PRO A 65 6.21 19.83 13.66
C PRO A 65 5.28 19.37 12.55
N LEU A 66 5.86 18.98 11.41
CA LEU A 66 5.09 18.53 10.25
C LEU A 66 4.32 17.24 10.55
N GLN A 67 3.03 17.20 10.19
CA GLN A 67 2.13 16.07 10.46
C GLN A 67 1.61 15.43 9.17
N PRO A 68 1.83 14.11 8.95
CA PRO A 68 1.19 13.41 7.85
C PRO A 68 -0.35 13.33 8.03
N PRO A 69 -1.12 13.10 6.95
CA PRO A 69 -0.64 12.87 5.58
C PRO A 69 -0.23 14.16 4.86
N PHE A 70 0.63 14.02 3.85
CA PHE A 70 1.06 15.13 3.00
C PHE A 70 0.28 15.11 1.70
N ARG A 71 0.00 16.28 1.13
CA ARG A 71 -0.72 16.38 -0.13
C ARG A 71 -0.18 17.48 -1.02
N ILE A 72 -0.36 17.31 -2.31
CA ILE A 72 -0.05 18.35 -3.29
C ILE A 72 -1.13 19.42 -3.21
N ALA A 73 -0.73 20.66 -2.88
CA ALA A 73 -1.63 21.79 -2.73
C ALA A 73 -1.79 22.59 -4.03
N TRP A 74 -0.75 22.59 -4.87
CA TRP A 74 -0.75 23.27 -6.17
C TRP A 74 0.29 22.65 -7.09
N LEU A 75 -0.01 22.65 -8.40
CA LEU A 75 0.88 22.26 -9.48
C LEU A 75 0.83 23.30 -10.60
N HIS A 76 1.98 23.54 -11.22
CA HIS A 76 2.17 24.44 -12.34
C HIS A 76 2.87 23.73 -13.49
N GLY A 77 2.47 24.08 -14.72
CA GLY A 77 3.24 23.80 -15.93
C GLY A 77 3.13 22.38 -16.49
N LEU A 78 2.33 21.50 -15.86
CA LEU A 78 2.06 20.16 -16.39
C LEU A 78 0.96 20.17 -17.47
N GLY A 79 -0.02 21.06 -17.36
CA GLY A 79 -1.12 21.20 -18.30
C GLY A 79 -0.97 22.35 -19.29
N THR A 80 -1.75 22.30 -20.39
CA THR A 80 -1.76 23.31 -21.45
C THR A 80 -2.99 24.21 -21.47
N LEU A 81 -4.06 23.85 -20.74
CA LEU A 81 -5.25 24.70 -20.65
C LEU A 81 -4.91 25.94 -19.82
N PRO A 82 -4.95 27.15 -20.39
CA PRO A 82 -4.52 28.35 -19.67
C PRO A 82 -5.46 28.65 -18.49
N THR A 83 -4.91 28.59 -17.28
CA THR A 83 -5.62 28.97 -16.05
C THR A 83 -4.83 30.03 -15.30
N ALA A 84 -5.52 31.02 -14.72
CA ALA A 84 -4.89 32.01 -13.86
C ALA A 84 -4.24 31.35 -12.63
N GLN A 85 -3.14 31.92 -12.14
CA GLN A 85 -2.49 31.45 -10.92
C GLN A 85 -3.42 31.66 -9.70
N PRO A 86 -3.62 30.65 -8.84
CA PRO A 86 -4.44 30.79 -7.64
C PRO A 86 -3.87 31.82 -6.67
N THR A 87 -4.76 32.54 -5.98
CA THR A 87 -4.34 33.53 -4.97
C THR A 87 -3.65 32.83 -3.79
N GLY A 88 -2.49 33.36 -3.38
CA GLY A 88 -1.72 32.82 -2.24
C GLY A 88 -0.70 31.74 -2.59
N GLN A 89 -0.64 31.27 -3.85
CA GLN A 89 0.43 30.38 -4.32
C GLN A 89 1.67 31.16 -4.75
N PRO A 90 2.88 30.61 -4.62
CA PRO A 90 4.11 31.26 -5.03
C PRO A 90 4.18 31.44 -6.55
N THR A 91 4.85 32.50 -7.01
CA THR A 91 5.07 32.72 -8.45
C THR A 91 5.95 31.59 -9.02
N PRO A 92 5.52 30.91 -10.10
CA PRO A 92 6.33 29.89 -10.74
C PRO A 92 7.71 30.41 -11.15
N THR A 93 8.73 29.59 -10.92
CA THR A 93 10.14 29.88 -11.23
C THR A 93 10.72 28.91 -12.26
N HIS A 94 10.13 27.73 -12.38
CA HIS A 94 10.56 26.66 -13.28
C HIS A 94 9.45 26.30 -14.26
N ALA A 95 9.80 25.45 -15.25
CA ALA A 95 8.83 24.96 -16.23
C ALA A 95 7.72 24.11 -15.59
N VAL A 96 8.02 23.47 -14.46
CA VAL A 96 7.06 22.77 -13.62
C VAL A 96 7.36 23.17 -12.18
N ASP A 97 6.34 23.51 -11.41
CA ASP A 97 6.46 23.82 -9.99
C ASP A 97 5.26 23.26 -9.21
N LEU A 98 5.40 23.13 -7.89
CA LEU A 98 4.39 22.63 -6.98
C LEU A 98 4.66 23.03 -5.53
N THR A 99 3.59 22.99 -4.74
CA THR A 99 3.66 23.07 -3.28
C THR A 99 3.03 21.83 -2.65
N ILE A 100 3.65 21.34 -1.56
CA ILE A 100 3.15 20.23 -0.74
C ILE A 100 2.93 20.78 0.66
N VAL A 101 1.78 20.45 1.23
CA VAL A 101 1.43 20.85 2.60
C VAL A 101 0.96 19.64 3.41
N ASP A 102 1.05 19.80 4.72
CA ASP A 102 0.74 18.76 5.70
C ASP A 102 -0.76 18.76 6.08
N ALA A 103 -1.16 17.87 7.01
CA ALA A 103 -2.54 17.76 7.48
C ALA A 103 -3.10 19.05 8.10
N ASN A 104 -2.24 19.95 8.59
CA ASN A 104 -2.58 21.22 9.21
C ASN A 104 -2.39 22.43 8.26
N ASN A 105 -2.14 22.19 6.97
CA ASN A 105 -1.81 23.20 5.96
C ASN A 105 -0.45 23.90 6.19
N CYS A 106 0.45 23.30 6.97
CA CYS A 106 1.83 23.76 7.05
C CYS A 106 2.58 23.39 5.77
N LEU A 107 3.39 24.32 5.26
CA LEU A 107 4.21 24.09 4.07
C LEU A 107 5.29 23.03 4.36
N VAL A 108 5.26 21.93 3.61
CA VAL A 108 6.25 20.86 3.67
C VAL A 108 7.32 21.08 2.61
N PHE A 109 6.90 21.45 1.40
CA PHE A 109 7.79 21.65 0.26
C PHE A 109 7.25 22.74 -0.67
N ASP A 110 8.14 23.62 -1.11
CA ASP A 110 7.88 24.62 -2.15
C ASP A 110 8.98 24.54 -3.20
N SER A 111 8.61 24.04 -4.37
CA SER A 111 9.55 23.84 -5.47
C SER A 111 10.08 25.16 -6.05
N THR A 112 9.38 26.28 -5.85
CA THR A 112 9.80 27.59 -6.36
C THR A 112 11.03 28.13 -5.64
N THR A 113 11.32 27.59 -4.46
CA THR A 113 12.50 27.90 -3.66
C THR A 113 13.68 26.96 -3.94
N ALA A 114 13.52 26.02 -4.86
CA ALA A 114 14.55 25.04 -5.16
C ALA A 114 15.83 25.71 -5.69
N THR A 115 16.97 25.31 -5.12
CA THR A 115 18.29 25.76 -5.58
C THR A 115 18.75 25.02 -6.83
N ARG A 116 18.16 23.86 -7.09
CA ARG A 116 18.38 23.07 -8.30
C ARG A 116 17.05 22.50 -8.79
N PHE A 117 16.85 22.64 -10.09
CA PHE A 117 15.77 22.03 -10.83
C PHE A 117 16.35 21.12 -11.92
N TYR A 118 15.74 19.96 -12.06
CA TYR A 118 16.09 18.94 -13.02
C TYR A 118 14.85 18.52 -13.80
N ALA A 119 14.96 18.44 -15.12
CA ALA A 119 13.93 17.91 -15.99
C ALA A 119 14.55 16.96 -17.01
N ARG A 120 13.96 15.78 -17.18
CA ARG A 120 14.41 14.78 -18.14
C ARG A 120 13.25 13.97 -18.69
N GLN A 121 13.23 13.78 -20.00
CA GLN A 121 12.44 12.72 -20.62
C GLN A 121 13.03 11.36 -20.23
N TRP A 122 12.22 10.50 -19.61
CA TRP A 122 12.67 9.16 -19.21
C TRP A 122 12.35 8.13 -20.29
N THR A 123 11.14 8.17 -20.82
CA THR A 123 10.67 7.36 -21.96
C THR A 123 9.75 8.21 -22.81
N ASP A 124 9.26 7.71 -23.94
CA ASP A 124 8.32 8.47 -24.78
C ASP A 124 7.04 8.84 -24.01
N ARG A 125 6.61 8.02 -23.03
CA ARG A 125 5.41 8.25 -22.21
C ARG A 125 5.66 8.84 -20.82
N LEU A 126 6.92 9.08 -20.41
CA LEU A 126 7.25 9.53 -19.04
C LEU A 126 8.30 10.65 -19.03
N ALA A 127 8.05 11.66 -18.20
CA ALA A 127 9.02 12.68 -17.85
C ALA A 127 9.27 12.70 -16.34
N ILE A 128 10.51 13.01 -15.95
CA ILE A 128 10.95 13.16 -14.55
C ILE A 128 11.27 14.63 -14.32
N TYR A 129 10.72 15.17 -13.24
CA TYR A 129 11.06 16.47 -12.70
C TYR A 129 11.63 16.29 -11.29
N GLY A 130 12.67 17.05 -10.95
CA GLY A 130 13.35 16.96 -9.67
C GLY A 130 13.70 18.34 -9.14
N TRP A 131 13.54 18.53 -7.83
CA TRP A 131 13.82 19.79 -7.14
C TRP A 131 14.62 19.51 -5.87
N GLU A 132 15.66 20.30 -5.64
CA GLU A 132 16.49 20.25 -4.43
C GLU A 132 16.47 21.61 -3.71
N THR A 133 15.92 21.63 -2.50
CA THR A 133 16.07 22.75 -1.55
C THR A 133 17.18 22.44 -0.55
N THR A 134 17.40 23.34 0.41
CA THR A 134 18.36 23.11 1.51
C THR A 134 17.93 21.98 2.46
N THR A 135 16.63 21.68 2.54
CA THR A 135 16.03 20.79 3.54
C THR A 135 15.25 19.63 2.94
N ALA A 136 14.98 19.64 1.63
CA ALA A 136 14.17 18.61 1.00
C ALA A 136 14.53 18.37 -0.48
N HIS A 137 14.36 17.13 -0.91
CA HIS A 137 14.43 16.71 -2.31
C HIS A 137 13.07 16.16 -2.73
N PHE A 138 12.57 16.58 -3.88
CA PHE A 138 11.35 16.05 -4.46
C PHE A 138 11.59 15.60 -5.89
N TYR A 139 11.12 14.40 -6.24
CA TYR A 139 11.08 13.91 -7.61
C TYR A 139 9.65 13.53 -7.97
N LEU A 140 9.23 13.94 -9.16
CA LEU A 140 7.92 13.67 -9.72
C LEU A 140 8.09 13.00 -11.07
N VAL A 141 7.41 11.88 -11.28
CA VAL A 141 7.29 11.24 -12.59
C VAL A 141 5.88 11.49 -13.09
N VAL A 142 5.76 11.98 -14.31
CA VAL A 142 4.47 12.29 -14.94
C VAL A 142 4.29 11.52 -16.23
N HIS A 143 3.03 11.21 -16.56
CA HIS A 143 2.66 10.63 -17.83
C HIS A 143 2.58 11.69 -18.93
N THR A 144 3.24 11.47 -20.07
CA THR A 144 3.26 12.40 -21.21
C THR A 144 2.38 11.96 -22.39
N CYS A 145 1.96 10.69 -22.44
CA CYS A 145 1.19 10.12 -23.55
C CYS A 145 0.01 9.27 -23.05
N TRP A 146 -1.04 9.16 -23.88
CA TRP A 146 -2.25 8.37 -23.64
C TRP A 146 -2.11 6.94 -24.15
N GLY A 147 -2.98 6.04 -23.71
CA GLY A 147 -2.99 4.64 -24.16
C GLY A 147 -3.63 4.48 -25.54
N LEU A 148 -3.12 3.56 -26.37
CA LEU A 148 -3.70 3.29 -27.70
C LEU A 148 -5.09 2.64 -27.66
N THR A 149 -5.42 1.94 -26.57
CA THR A 149 -6.76 1.38 -26.37
C THR A 149 -7.70 2.44 -25.81
N ALA A 150 -8.71 2.80 -26.60
CA ALA A 150 -9.89 3.53 -26.17
C ALA A 150 -10.67 2.71 -25.13
N ASP A 151 -10.17 2.65 -23.89
CA ASP A 151 -11.02 2.38 -22.76
C ASP A 151 -11.99 3.58 -22.66
N PRO A 152 -13.31 3.38 -22.79
CA PRO A 152 -14.29 4.46 -22.72
C PRO A 152 -14.29 5.20 -21.37
N GLN A 153 -13.62 4.67 -20.34
CA GLN A 153 -13.40 5.37 -19.06
C GLN A 153 -12.10 6.21 -19.01
N LEU A 154 -11.22 6.09 -20.00
CA LEU A 154 -9.93 6.79 -20.11
C LEU A 154 -9.87 7.58 -21.42
N SER A 155 -10.79 8.52 -21.61
CA SER A 155 -10.70 9.46 -22.74
C SER A 155 -9.51 10.41 -22.54
N PRO A 156 -8.70 10.67 -23.58
CA PRO A 156 -7.69 11.72 -23.52
C PRO A 156 -8.29 13.04 -23.07
N ARG A 157 -7.66 13.66 -22.06
CA ARG A 157 -8.02 14.98 -21.53
C ARG A 157 -6.82 15.89 -21.46
N GLU A 158 -7.09 17.17 -21.55
CA GLU A 158 -6.11 18.21 -21.24
C GLU A 158 -6.21 18.61 -19.78
N TYR A 159 -5.09 19.07 -19.22
CA TYR A 159 -5.01 19.57 -17.85
C TYR A 159 -4.76 21.07 -17.86
N GLU A 160 -5.16 21.71 -16.78
CA GLU A 160 -4.91 23.12 -16.51
C GLU A 160 -3.43 23.41 -16.28
N THR A 161 -2.94 24.56 -16.73
CA THR A 161 -1.57 25.02 -16.48
C THR A 161 -1.33 25.29 -15.01
N ASN A 162 -2.37 25.69 -14.26
CA ASN A 162 -2.34 25.81 -12.80
C ASN A 162 -3.42 24.91 -12.21
N ILE A 163 -3.03 23.87 -11.48
CA ILE A 163 -3.93 22.88 -10.89
C ILE A 163 -3.94 23.08 -9.38
N THR A 164 -5.13 23.12 -8.76
CA THR A 164 -5.31 23.17 -7.31
C THR A 164 -6.19 21.99 -6.90
N PRO A 165 -5.61 20.79 -6.73
CA PRO A 165 -6.38 19.58 -6.52
C PRO A 165 -7.25 19.67 -5.28
N THR A 166 -8.50 19.21 -5.39
CA THR A 166 -9.36 19.03 -4.21
C THR A 166 -8.92 17.79 -3.41
N SER A 167 -8.36 16.78 -4.08
CA SER A 167 -7.83 15.56 -3.46
C SER A 167 -6.54 15.12 -4.17
N ALA A 168 -5.41 15.19 -3.46
CA ALA A 168 -4.10 14.78 -3.96
C ALA A 168 -3.15 14.39 -2.81
N VAL A 169 -3.63 13.50 -1.92
CA VAL A 169 -2.83 13.00 -0.80
C VAL A 169 -1.76 12.05 -1.32
N LEU A 170 -0.50 12.25 -0.92
CA LEU A 170 0.62 11.38 -1.28
C LEU A 170 0.58 10.10 -0.46
N ASP A 171 0.86 8.98 -1.11
CA ASP A 171 1.06 7.70 -0.44
C ASP A 171 2.26 7.77 0.52
N GLU A 172 2.12 7.14 1.70
CA GLU A 172 3.18 7.12 2.72
C GLU A 172 4.49 6.52 2.19
N ARG A 173 4.42 5.64 1.18
CA ARG A 173 5.58 5.03 0.52
C ARG A 173 6.38 6.02 -0.32
N CYS A 174 5.78 7.13 -0.73
CA CYS A 174 6.44 8.19 -1.49
C CYS A 174 7.21 9.17 -0.59
N VAL A 175 7.10 9.05 0.73
CA VAL A 175 7.59 10.05 1.67
C VAL A 175 8.66 9.46 2.60
N GLU A 176 9.83 10.09 2.63
CA GLU A 176 10.94 9.77 3.51
C GLU A 176 11.28 10.98 4.41
N ARG A 177 11.12 10.83 5.72
CA ARG A 177 11.61 11.82 6.69
C ARG A 177 13.08 11.59 6.96
N LEU A 178 13.90 12.61 6.74
CA LEU A 178 15.32 12.57 7.05
C LEU A 178 15.54 12.53 8.57
N PRO A 179 16.48 11.70 9.06
CA PRO A 179 16.78 11.63 10.49
C PRO A 179 17.50 12.89 10.97
N ARG A 180 17.36 13.20 12.26
CA ARG A 180 18.04 14.34 12.91
C ARG A 180 19.56 14.31 12.71
N ARG A 181 20.13 15.47 12.38
CA ARG A 181 21.55 15.70 12.09
C ARG A 181 22.10 16.80 13.00
N VAL A 182 23.39 16.73 13.32
CA VAL A 182 24.07 17.80 14.06
C VAL A 182 24.33 18.95 13.08
N ARG A 183 23.68 20.10 13.29
CA ARG A 183 23.84 21.31 12.46
C ARG A 183 25.00 22.20 12.93
N SER A 184 25.27 22.23 14.24
CA SER A 184 26.38 22.97 14.85
C SER A 184 26.83 22.33 16.15
N ILE A 185 28.06 22.66 16.58
CA ILE A 185 28.60 22.32 17.90
C ILE A 185 29.07 23.61 18.54
N SER A 186 28.56 23.92 19.74
CA SER A 186 28.98 25.09 20.52
C SER A 186 29.89 24.64 21.66
N VAL A 187 31.08 25.22 21.76
CA VAL A 187 32.01 25.00 22.87
C VAL A 187 32.33 26.35 23.50
N LEU A 188 31.90 26.54 24.76
CA LEU A 188 31.97 27.81 25.47
C LEU A 188 31.32 28.95 24.66
N THR A 189 32.11 29.85 24.09
CA THR A 189 31.66 31.00 23.29
C THR A 189 31.88 30.82 21.79
N THR A 190 32.34 29.64 21.36
CA THR A 190 32.66 29.35 19.95
C THR A 190 31.62 28.43 19.34
N ASP A 191 30.91 28.92 18.33
CA ASP A 191 30.00 28.13 17.51
C ASP A 191 30.71 27.60 16.27
N MET A 192 30.86 26.28 16.20
CA MET A 192 31.40 25.60 15.02
C MET A 192 30.27 25.17 14.10
N GLN A 193 30.14 25.86 12.96
CA GLN A 193 29.13 25.61 11.93
C GLN A 193 29.69 24.88 10.68
N LYS A 194 31.01 24.58 10.65
CA LYS A 194 31.66 23.91 9.51
C LYS A 194 31.66 22.40 9.67
N LEU A 195 31.19 21.70 8.64
CA LEU A 195 31.38 20.26 8.46
C LEU A 195 32.47 20.04 7.39
N PRO A 196 33.42 19.11 7.61
CA PRO A 196 33.56 18.19 8.75
C PRO A 196 34.18 18.85 10.01
N VAL A 197 33.75 18.40 11.20
CA VAL A 197 34.36 18.75 12.48
C VAL A 197 35.51 17.78 12.77
N LEU A 198 36.73 18.28 12.97
CA LEU A 198 37.85 17.50 13.45
C LEU A 198 37.88 17.54 14.97
N LEU A 199 37.62 16.40 15.62
CA LEU A 199 37.80 16.24 17.05
C LEU A 199 39.21 15.71 17.31
N SER A 200 39.97 16.38 18.18
CA SER A 200 41.29 15.94 18.63
C SER A 200 41.36 15.95 20.16
N GLY A 201 42.15 15.03 20.72
CA GLY A 201 42.43 15.00 22.16
C GLY A 201 43.26 16.21 22.57
N GLY A 202 42.79 16.96 23.56
CA GLY A 202 43.53 18.06 24.20
C GLY A 202 43.91 17.71 25.63
N TYR A 203 45.10 18.14 26.08
CA TYR A 203 45.64 17.86 27.42
C TYR A 203 45.50 16.37 27.80
N ASN A 204 45.21 16.02 29.05
CA ASN A 204 45.05 14.65 29.57
C ASN A 204 43.92 13.80 28.91
N MET A 205 43.48 14.11 27.68
CA MET A 205 42.51 13.33 26.94
C MET A 205 43.12 12.72 25.68
N ASN A 206 42.85 11.43 25.47
CA ASN A 206 43.08 10.75 24.20
C ASN A 206 41.73 10.51 23.51
N LEU A 207 41.69 10.69 22.19
CA LEU A 207 40.52 10.36 21.36
C LEU A 207 40.88 9.22 20.42
N THR A 208 40.11 8.14 20.49
CA THR A 208 40.23 7.00 19.57
C THR A 208 38.88 6.71 18.92
N HIS A 209 38.91 6.11 17.73
CA HIS A 209 37.71 5.64 17.05
C HIS A 209 37.83 4.13 16.84
N GLU A 210 36.73 3.41 17.02
CA GLU A 210 36.69 1.96 16.81
C GLU A 210 35.98 1.64 15.49
N GLY A 211 36.66 0.84 14.65
CA GLY A 211 36.10 0.21 13.45
C GLY A 211 36.19 1.02 12.14
N GLU A 212 36.04 0.31 11.03
CA GLU A 212 35.85 0.90 9.70
C GLU A 212 34.48 1.59 9.61
N PHE A 213 34.38 2.64 8.79
CA PHE A 213 33.09 3.23 8.43
C PHE A 213 32.15 2.14 7.92
N LYS A 214 31.12 1.79 8.69
CA LYS A 214 30.10 0.85 8.24
C LYS A 214 29.25 1.53 7.15
N ARG A 215 29.69 1.44 5.89
CA ARG A 215 28.89 1.77 4.71
C ARG A 215 27.83 0.68 4.53
N GLY A 216 26.71 0.79 5.23
CA GLY A 216 25.53 0.01 4.90
C GLY A 216 24.82 0.61 3.68
N ASN A 217 24.38 -0.22 2.74
CA ASN A 217 23.52 0.18 1.62
C ASN A 217 22.29 0.95 2.14
N GLY A 218 22.32 2.28 2.06
CA GLY A 218 21.21 3.14 2.50
C GLY A 218 21.05 3.28 4.03
N LEU A 219 21.99 2.80 4.85
CA LEU A 219 21.91 2.94 6.32
C LEU A 219 22.78 4.10 6.83
N ARG A 220 22.37 4.69 7.96
CA ARG A 220 23.10 5.79 8.63
C ARG A 220 24.53 5.37 8.96
N LEU A 221 25.51 6.14 8.48
CA LEU A 221 26.89 6.04 8.92
C LEU A 221 26.96 6.32 10.42
N SER A 222 27.41 5.32 11.18
CA SER A 222 27.63 5.45 12.62
C SER A 222 29.09 5.18 12.93
N GLN A 223 29.69 6.04 13.75
CA GLN A 223 31.06 5.92 14.23
C GLN A 223 31.03 6.01 15.74
N ARG A 224 31.65 5.04 16.42
CA ARG A 224 31.88 5.13 17.86
C ARG A 224 33.20 5.86 18.11
N ILE A 225 33.15 6.90 18.92
CA ILE A 225 34.31 7.65 19.40
C ILE A 225 34.46 7.36 20.89
N ASN A 226 35.66 6.96 21.31
CA ASN A 226 36.01 6.71 22.70
C ASN A 226 36.87 7.87 23.22
N PHE A 227 36.54 8.33 24.43
CA PHE A 227 37.25 9.40 25.14
C PHE A 227 37.89 8.79 26.39
N ASP A 228 39.22 8.88 26.50
CA ASP A 228 39.96 8.43 27.68
C ASP A 228 40.66 9.60 28.36
N ALA A 229 40.42 9.77 29.67
CA ALA A 229 41.10 10.74 30.51
C ALA A 229 42.37 10.13 31.12
N THR A 230 43.40 9.95 30.30
CA THR A 230 44.68 9.36 30.74
C THR A 230 45.62 10.46 31.27
N PRO A 231 46.08 10.39 32.53
CA PRO A 231 47.07 11.33 33.04
C PRO A 231 48.33 11.38 32.16
N GLY A 232 48.71 12.56 31.69
CA GLY A 232 49.82 12.75 30.75
C GLY A 232 49.49 12.42 29.28
N GLY A 233 48.25 12.04 28.97
CA GLY A 233 47.75 11.92 27.60
C GLY A 233 47.66 13.28 26.89
N GLY A 234 47.36 13.24 25.59
CA GLY A 234 47.21 14.41 24.69
C GLY A 234 48.32 15.46 24.83
N LEU A 235 47.96 16.73 25.11
CA LEU A 235 48.91 17.87 25.16
C LEU A 235 49.60 18.09 26.52
N GLY A 236 49.35 17.25 27.53
CA GLY A 236 49.97 17.37 28.85
C GLY A 236 49.33 18.38 29.81
N ILE A 237 50.15 19.04 30.65
CA ILE A 237 49.72 19.89 31.78
C ILE A 237 49.41 21.32 31.31
N TYR A 238 48.37 21.94 31.89
CA TYR A 238 48.00 23.33 31.64
C TYR A 238 49.15 24.31 32.01
N PRO A 239 49.47 25.31 31.19
CA PRO A 239 50.53 26.29 31.50
C PRO A 239 50.19 27.14 32.75
N GLY A 240 51.06 27.14 33.78
CA GLY A 240 50.95 28.04 34.94
C GLY A 240 51.06 27.40 36.35
N CYS A 241 51.16 26.07 36.46
CA CYS A 241 51.16 25.36 37.75
C CYS A 241 52.56 25.11 38.35
N ALA A 242 53.46 26.11 38.43
CA ALA A 242 54.72 25.95 39.16
C ALA A 242 54.53 26.26 40.68
N PRO A 243 54.70 25.28 41.60
CA PRO A 243 54.36 25.49 43.01
C PRO A 243 55.52 26.13 43.81
N THR A 244 55.24 27.23 44.50
CA THR A 244 55.96 27.67 45.70
C THR A 244 55.61 26.73 46.86
N VAL A 245 56.60 26.20 47.58
CA VAL A 245 56.41 25.09 48.54
C VAL A 245 55.86 25.58 49.90
N PRO A 246 54.66 25.17 50.33
CA PRO A 246 54.20 25.29 51.72
C PRO A 246 54.72 24.11 52.57
N VAL A 247 55.05 24.35 53.85
CA VAL A 247 55.43 23.30 54.82
C VAL A 247 54.25 22.92 55.71
N ILE A 248 53.98 21.62 55.85
CA ILE A 248 52.89 21.05 56.66
C ILE A 248 53.37 20.85 58.10
N THR A 249 52.66 21.40 59.09
CA THR A 249 53.01 21.29 60.52
C THR A 249 52.08 20.39 61.33
N ARG A 250 50.89 20.07 60.81
CA ARG A 250 49.87 19.19 61.44
C ARG A 250 49.01 18.49 60.37
N ILE A 251 48.53 17.29 60.68
CA ILE A 251 47.54 16.55 59.88
C ILE A 251 46.43 16.08 60.82
N ASN A 252 45.17 16.44 60.56
CA ASN A 252 44.02 16.13 61.43
C ASN A 252 44.24 16.44 62.93
N ASN A 253 44.89 17.58 63.22
CA ASN A 253 45.28 18.01 64.58
C ASN A 253 46.25 17.10 65.35
N ILE A 254 46.75 16.04 64.74
CA ILE A 254 47.81 15.21 65.31
C ILE A 254 49.14 15.92 65.02
N ALA A 255 50.00 16.02 66.04
CA ALA A 255 51.36 16.53 65.90
C ALA A 255 52.29 15.38 65.48
N PRO A 256 53.41 15.66 64.80
CA PRO A 256 54.40 14.64 64.53
C PRO A 256 54.99 14.09 65.84
N ASP A 257 55.63 12.94 65.76
CA ASP A 257 56.43 12.39 66.87
C ASP A 257 57.64 13.29 67.22
N ALA A 258 58.40 12.90 68.24
CA ALA A 258 59.59 13.64 68.68
C ALA A 258 60.68 13.79 67.60
N HIS A 259 60.59 13.07 66.49
CA HIS A 259 61.52 13.10 65.37
C HIS A 259 60.93 13.80 64.13
N GLY A 260 59.71 14.36 64.22
CA GLY A 260 59.05 15.04 63.11
C GLY A 260 58.25 14.12 62.17
N ASN A 261 58.04 12.86 62.52
CA ASN A 261 57.32 11.89 61.67
C ASN A 261 55.81 11.88 61.94
N PHE A 262 55.02 11.66 60.89
CA PHE A 262 53.60 11.35 60.99
C PHE A 262 53.35 9.86 60.73
N HIS A 263 52.57 9.22 61.61
CA HIS A 263 52.09 7.86 61.39
C HIS A 263 50.66 7.90 60.86
N ILE A 264 50.44 7.39 59.65
CA ILE A 264 49.14 7.38 58.99
C ILE A 264 48.73 5.92 58.79
N ALA A 265 47.62 5.54 59.42
CA ALA A 265 46.99 4.24 59.27
C ALA A 265 45.61 4.43 58.67
N ALA A 266 45.31 3.67 57.63
CA ALA A 266 43.99 3.69 56.98
C ALA A 266 43.10 2.57 57.54
N ASN A 267 41.78 2.75 57.46
CA ASN A 267 40.78 1.80 57.94
C ASN A 267 39.78 1.47 56.83
N GLN A 268 39.16 0.28 56.89
CA GLN A 268 38.18 -0.22 55.93
C GLN A 268 38.74 -0.25 54.49
N CYS A 269 38.08 0.43 53.56
CA CYS A 269 38.43 0.52 52.15
C CYS A 269 39.38 1.68 51.84
N TYR A 270 39.87 2.40 52.85
CA TYR A 270 40.98 3.34 52.67
C TYR A 270 42.31 2.62 52.82
N ALA A 271 43.30 3.00 52.02
CA ALA A 271 44.66 2.47 52.11
C ALA A 271 45.69 3.61 52.14
N ALA A 272 46.69 3.49 53.01
CA ALA A 272 47.87 4.34 53.04
C ALA A 272 49.10 3.46 52.79
N ARG A 273 49.75 3.62 51.63
CA ARG A 273 50.88 2.78 51.22
C ARG A 273 51.95 3.61 50.52
N GLN A 274 53.18 3.11 50.52
CA GLN A 274 54.21 3.67 49.65
C GLN A 274 53.86 3.35 48.19
N PRO A 275 53.87 4.33 47.27
CA PRO A 275 53.69 4.03 45.86
C PRO A 275 54.78 3.06 45.42
N SER A 276 54.40 2.01 44.73
CA SER A 276 55.33 1.01 44.21
C SER A 276 54.97 0.67 42.78
N THR A 277 55.98 0.53 41.93
CA THR A 277 55.82 0.04 40.56
C THR A 277 56.32 -1.40 40.49
N ILE A 278 55.60 -2.24 39.77
CA ILE A 278 56.01 -3.63 39.59
C ILE A 278 57.08 -3.64 38.50
N VAL A 279 58.31 -3.99 38.87
CA VAL A 279 59.45 -4.04 37.94
C VAL A 279 59.59 -5.42 37.31
N VAL A 280 59.26 -6.46 38.06
CA VAL A 280 59.25 -7.84 37.57
C VAL A 280 57.88 -8.45 37.90
N PRO A 281 57.10 -8.89 36.91
CA PRO A 281 55.77 -9.44 37.15
C PRO A 281 55.81 -10.86 37.72
N SER A 282 56.88 -11.63 37.49
CA SER A 282 57.06 -12.98 38.06
C SER A 282 58.54 -13.41 38.13
N PRO A 283 59.06 -13.83 39.30
CA PRO A 283 58.45 -13.64 40.63
C PRO A 283 58.27 -12.13 40.89
N ARG A 284 57.17 -11.77 41.55
CA ARG A 284 56.75 -10.37 41.65
C ARG A 284 57.77 -9.56 42.44
N GLN A 285 58.47 -8.64 41.79
CA GLN A 285 59.33 -7.65 42.42
C GLN A 285 58.76 -6.26 42.15
N ALA A 286 58.64 -5.47 43.21
CA ALA A 286 58.19 -4.10 43.13
C ALA A 286 59.31 -3.17 43.60
N ASP A 287 59.50 -2.08 42.87
CA ASP A 287 60.35 -0.99 43.31
C ASP A 287 59.46 0.06 43.99
N VAL A 288 59.94 0.58 45.11
CA VAL A 288 59.20 1.56 45.89
C VAL A 288 59.67 2.96 45.51
N THR A 289 58.72 3.84 45.23
CA THR A 289 59.05 5.24 45.03
C THR A 289 59.34 5.85 46.41
N HIS A 290 60.61 6.18 46.64
CA HIS A 290 61.07 6.73 47.91
C HIS A 290 60.49 8.13 48.14
N ALA A 291 60.29 8.50 49.41
CA ALA A 291 59.76 9.79 49.83
C ALA A 291 58.36 10.16 49.27
N MET A 292 57.54 9.17 48.96
CA MET A 292 56.15 9.37 48.53
C MET A 292 55.19 8.50 49.35
N MET A 293 53.97 8.99 49.54
CA MET A 293 52.88 8.26 50.19
C MET A 293 51.63 8.34 49.31
N GLN A 294 51.04 7.19 49.00
CA GLN A 294 49.77 7.07 48.28
C GLN A 294 48.64 6.83 49.29
N LEU A 295 47.65 7.71 49.28
CA LEU A 295 46.38 7.52 49.97
C LEU A 295 45.33 7.12 48.92
N GLY A 296 44.66 5.99 49.14
CA GLY A 296 43.62 5.45 48.26
C GLY A 296 42.29 5.30 48.99
N ASN A 297 41.19 5.36 48.23
CA ASN A 297 39.84 5.12 48.70
C ASN A 297 39.14 4.16 47.73
N ASP A 298 38.92 2.93 48.16
CA ASP A 298 38.17 1.91 47.43
C ASP A 298 36.70 1.83 47.88
N CYS A 299 36.24 2.80 48.69
CA CYS A 299 34.85 2.89 49.13
C CYS A 299 33.98 3.47 48.00
N SER A 300 33.30 2.62 47.23
CA SER A 300 32.26 3.02 46.28
C SER A 300 30.85 2.90 46.91
N PRO A 301 29.92 3.85 46.68
CA PRO A 301 28.50 3.57 46.90
C PRO A 301 28.05 2.46 45.94
N CYS A 302 27.23 1.52 46.41
CA CYS A 302 26.98 0.27 45.67
C CYS A 302 26.32 0.47 44.29
N CYS A 303 25.50 1.52 44.11
CA CYS A 303 25.05 2.14 42.84
C CYS A 303 24.40 3.50 43.20
N PRO A 304 24.46 4.54 42.34
CA PRO A 304 23.63 5.74 42.50
C PRO A 304 22.14 5.42 42.26
N CYS A 305 21.23 6.07 42.99
CA CYS A 305 19.78 5.86 42.85
C CYS A 305 19.25 6.11 41.42
N GLU A 306 19.95 6.95 40.67
CA GLU A 306 19.64 7.31 39.28
C GLU A 306 19.72 6.10 38.35
N ASP A 307 20.65 5.17 38.58
CA ASP A 307 20.81 3.96 37.77
C ASP A 307 19.60 3.01 37.94
N PHE A 308 19.01 2.96 39.13
CA PHE A 308 17.80 2.16 39.38
C PHE A 308 16.57 2.74 38.68
N VAL A 309 16.43 4.07 38.66
CA VAL A 309 15.33 4.74 37.95
C VAL A 309 15.49 4.56 36.45
N ALA A 310 16.70 4.79 35.91
CA ALA A 310 16.98 4.60 34.49
C ALA A 310 16.72 3.16 34.03
N THR A 311 17.05 2.17 34.87
CA THR A 311 16.76 0.76 34.59
C THR A 311 15.25 0.48 34.60
N ALA A 312 14.51 1.02 35.57
CA ALA A 312 13.06 0.84 35.64
C ALA A 312 12.33 1.48 34.44
N ASP A 313 12.75 2.69 34.03
CA ASP A 313 12.20 3.38 32.87
C ASP A 313 12.48 2.61 31.58
N TYR A 314 13.71 2.10 31.42
CA TYR A 314 14.08 1.24 30.30
C TYR A 314 13.21 -0.03 30.27
N MET A 315 13.07 -0.75 31.39
CA MET A 315 12.26 -1.97 31.46
C MET A 315 10.77 -1.69 31.14
N ASN A 316 10.24 -0.56 31.59
CA ASN A 316 8.87 -0.15 31.29
C ASN A 316 8.68 0.21 29.81
N ALA A 317 9.63 0.93 29.21
CA ALA A 317 9.61 1.26 27.79
C ALA A 317 9.66 -0.02 26.93
N THR A 318 10.58 -0.94 27.24
CA THR A 318 10.69 -2.24 26.58
C THR A 318 9.40 -3.05 26.72
N ARG A 319 8.82 -3.14 27.92
CA ARG A 319 7.53 -3.81 28.15
C ARG A 319 6.42 -3.22 27.28
N ASN A 320 6.32 -1.91 27.18
CA ASN A 320 5.29 -1.24 26.39
C ASN A 320 5.43 -1.53 24.90
N GLN A 321 6.66 -1.58 24.39
CA GLN A 321 6.94 -1.99 23.00
C GLN A 321 6.51 -3.45 22.76
N TYR A 322 6.89 -4.38 23.63
CA TYR A 322 6.48 -5.79 23.49
C TYR A 322 4.96 -5.97 23.61
N LYS A 323 4.29 -5.18 24.45
CA LYS A 323 2.83 -5.19 24.55
C LYS A 323 2.16 -4.73 23.26
N ALA A 324 2.70 -3.71 22.59
CA ALA A 324 2.21 -3.25 21.30
C ALA A 324 2.41 -4.32 20.21
N VAL A 325 3.59 -4.95 20.16
CA VAL A 325 3.88 -6.06 19.25
C VAL A 325 2.94 -7.24 19.50
N GLY A 326 2.68 -7.59 20.77
CA GLY A 326 1.76 -8.66 21.14
C GLY A 326 0.34 -8.42 20.62
N ARG A 327 -0.18 -7.20 20.78
CA ARG A 327 -1.51 -6.81 20.24
C ARG A 327 -1.56 -6.90 18.72
N LEU A 328 -0.50 -6.49 18.03
CA LEU A 328 -0.41 -6.60 16.58
C LEU A 328 -0.42 -8.07 16.13
N LEU A 329 0.38 -8.92 16.78
CA LEU A 329 0.43 -10.36 16.48
C LEU A 329 -0.91 -11.05 16.72
N GLU A 330 -1.62 -10.71 17.81
CA GLU A 330 -2.96 -11.20 18.08
C GLU A 330 -3.95 -10.79 16.98
N SER A 331 -3.94 -9.51 16.59
CA SER A 331 -4.79 -9.01 15.50
C SER A 331 -4.51 -9.71 14.17
N THR A 332 -3.23 -9.85 13.79
CA THR A 332 -2.85 -10.54 12.55
C THR A 332 -3.24 -12.02 12.57
N ARG A 333 -3.06 -12.71 13.71
CA ARG A 333 -3.49 -14.11 13.89
C ARG A 333 -5.00 -14.24 13.70
N ASP A 334 -5.77 -13.36 14.32
CA ASP A 334 -7.23 -13.42 14.28
C ASP A 334 -7.75 -13.13 12.86
N GLN A 335 -7.15 -12.14 12.18
CA GLN A 335 -7.42 -11.85 10.77
C GLN A 335 -7.08 -13.03 9.85
N TYR A 336 -5.98 -13.73 10.08
CA TYR A 336 -5.64 -14.95 9.35
C TYR A 336 -6.72 -16.03 9.52
N HIS A 337 -7.17 -16.28 10.76
CA HIS A 337 -8.20 -17.29 11.03
C HIS A 337 -9.56 -16.92 10.44
N GLU A 338 -9.93 -15.63 10.46
CA GLU A 338 -11.14 -15.14 9.80
C GLU A 338 -11.06 -15.31 8.28
N ASN A 339 -9.97 -14.86 7.66
CA ASN A 339 -9.75 -15.03 6.24
C ASN A 339 -9.80 -16.50 5.84
N ARG A 340 -9.10 -17.39 6.58
CA ARG A 340 -9.12 -18.83 6.32
C ARG A 340 -10.53 -19.41 6.40
N ARG A 341 -11.31 -19.04 7.41
CA ARG A 341 -12.72 -19.48 7.54
C ARG A 341 -13.55 -19.00 6.35
N ARG A 342 -13.41 -17.73 5.95
CA ARG A 342 -14.10 -17.16 4.79
C ARG A 342 -13.77 -17.91 3.51
N TRP A 343 -12.49 -18.14 3.23
CA TRP A 343 -12.05 -18.87 2.03
C TRP A 343 -12.54 -20.32 1.99
N LEU A 344 -12.50 -21.03 3.13
CA LEU A 344 -13.03 -22.38 3.23
C LEU A 344 -14.55 -22.42 3.04
N ALA A 345 -15.28 -21.45 3.58
CA ALA A 345 -16.72 -21.33 3.37
C ALA A 345 -17.06 -21.05 1.90
N SER A 346 -16.33 -20.13 1.24
CA SER A 346 -16.49 -19.86 -0.19
C SER A 346 -16.17 -21.09 -1.04
N LYS A 347 -15.08 -21.80 -0.74
CA LYS A 347 -14.74 -23.07 -1.41
C LYS A 347 -15.88 -24.08 -1.30
N CYS A 348 -16.41 -24.29 -0.08
CA CYS A 348 -17.53 -25.20 0.17
C CYS A 348 -18.79 -24.81 -0.63
N CYS A 349 -19.05 -23.51 -0.76
CA CYS A 349 -20.16 -22.98 -1.58
C CYS A 349 -19.94 -23.31 -3.07
N PHE A 350 -18.75 -23.08 -3.60
CA PHE A 350 -18.45 -23.34 -5.02
C PHE A 350 -18.48 -24.83 -5.36
N GLU A 351 -17.97 -25.70 -4.48
CA GLU A 351 -18.04 -27.16 -4.65
C GLU A 351 -19.48 -27.67 -4.64
N ARG A 352 -20.36 -27.06 -3.85
CA ARG A 352 -21.78 -27.45 -3.79
C ARG A 352 -22.61 -26.93 -4.96
N PHE A 353 -22.20 -25.82 -5.58
CA PHE A 353 -22.94 -25.15 -6.65
C PHE A 353 -22.03 -24.87 -7.85
N PRO A 354 -21.69 -25.89 -8.66
CA PRO A 354 -20.80 -25.74 -9.82
C PRO A 354 -21.49 -25.06 -11.01
N LEU A 355 -22.83 -24.97 -10.99
CA LEU A 355 -23.63 -24.26 -11.98
C LEU A 355 -23.89 -22.81 -11.55
N ARG A 356 -23.79 -21.89 -12.50
CA ARG A 356 -24.16 -20.49 -12.33
C ARG A 356 -25.06 -20.04 -13.45
N LEU A 357 -26.11 -19.32 -13.08
CA LEU A 357 -27.06 -18.71 -13.99
C LEU A 357 -27.14 -17.23 -13.65
N VAL A 358 -27.07 -16.38 -14.67
CA VAL A 358 -27.25 -14.93 -14.55
C VAL A 358 -28.19 -14.49 -15.66
N VAL A 359 -29.19 -13.70 -15.30
CA VAL A 359 -30.12 -13.11 -16.26
C VAL A 359 -30.07 -11.59 -16.19
N GLN A 360 -30.08 -10.93 -17.34
CA GLN A 360 -30.04 -9.48 -17.43
C GLN A 360 -31.15 -8.98 -18.37
N PRO A 361 -32.19 -8.31 -17.84
CA PRO A 361 -33.25 -7.74 -18.67
C PRO A 361 -32.68 -6.63 -19.55
N GLN A 362 -33.07 -6.63 -20.83
CA GLN A 362 -32.79 -5.56 -21.77
C GLN A 362 -34.08 -4.79 -22.07
N LEU A 363 -34.01 -3.78 -22.94
CA LEU A 363 -35.23 -3.18 -23.46
C LEU A 363 -36.10 -4.28 -24.08
N CYS A 364 -37.34 -4.38 -23.60
CA CYS A 364 -38.33 -5.29 -24.11
C CYS A 364 -38.35 -5.24 -25.65
N PRO A 365 -38.31 -6.39 -26.36
CA PRO A 365 -38.63 -7.75 -25.91
C PRO A 365 -37.45 -8.66 -25.54
N TYR A 366 -36.29 -8.14 -25.12
CA TYR A 366 -35.06 -8.94 -24.99
C TYR A 366 -34.62 -9.25 -23.55
N LEU A 367 -34.03 -10.45 -23.36
CA LEU A 367 -33.36 -10.88 -22.12
C LEU A 367 -32.01 -11.50 -22.47
N ASP A 368 -30.95 -11.06 -21.82
CA ASP A 368 -29.64 -11.71 -21.92
C ASP A 368 -29.51 -12.77 -20.82
N VAL A 369 -29.01 -13.95 -21.20
CA VAL A 369 -28.85 -15.10 -20.31
C VAL A 369 -27.40 -15.56 -20.37
N GLY A 370 -26.78 -15.73 -19.20
CA GLY A 370 -25.47 -16.34 -19.02
C GLY A 370 -25.58 -17.60 -18.18
N ALA A 371 -25.20 -18.74 -18.73
CA ALA A 371 -25.10 -20.00 -18.02
C ALA A 371 -23.65 -20.48 -17.99
N GLN A 372 -23.18 -20.97 -16.85
CA GLN A 372 -21.80 -21.40 -16.64
C GLN A 372 -21.75 -22.68 -15.81
N PHE A 373 -20.79 -23.54 -16.14
CA PHE A 373 -20.33 -24.65 -15.33
C PHE A 373 -18.84 -24.48 -15.03
N CYS A 374 -18.46 -24.72 -13.77
CA CYS A 374 -17.07 -24.73 -13.33
C CYS A 374 -16.64 -26.17 -12.99
N ASN A 375 -15.66 -26.71 -13.72
CA ASN A 375 -15.02 -27.96 -13.33
C ASN A 375 -14.01 -27.69 -12.20
N LEU A 376 -14.40 -27.99 -10.97
CA LEU A 376 -13.57 -27.82 -9.77
C LEU A 376 -12.73 -29.06 -9.44
N THR A 377 -12.77 -30.10 -10.27
CA THR A 377 -11.98 -31.32 -10.08
C THR A 377 -10.56 -31.17 -10.64
N ASP A 378 -9.72 -32.15 -10.34
CA ASP A 378 -8.34 -32.27 -10.82
C ASP A 378 -8.22 -33.04 -12.15
N HIS A 379 -9.34 -33.47 -12.72
CA HIS A 379 -9.41 -34.21 -13.99
C HIS A 379 -10.40 -33.57 -14.96
N CYS A 380 -10.31 -33.98 -16.23
CA CYS A 380 -11.21 -33.50 -17.28
C CYS A 380 -12.57 -34.20 -17.15
N VAL A 381 -13.66 -33.44 -17.29
CA VAL A 381 -15.05 -33.95 -17.16
C VAL A 381 -15.83 -33.75 -18.45
N GLY A 382 -16.62 -34.73 -18.87
CA GLY A 382 -17.45 -34.60 -20.07
C GLY A 382 -17.91 -35.95 -20.63
N PRO A 383 -18.91 -35.94 -21.53
CA PRO A 383 -19.52 -34.76 -22.15
C PRO A 383 -20.41 -33.94 -21.20
N LEU A 384 -20.35 -32.61 -21.30
CA LEU A 384 -21.17 -31.68 -20.52
C LEU A 384 -22.37 -31.21 -21.34
N GLN A 385 -23.56 -31.36 -20.77
CA GLN A 385 -24.79 -30.77 -21.29
C GLN A 385 -25.41 -29.83 -20.23
N LEU A 386 -25.57 -28.56 -20.58
CA LEU A 386 -26.36 -27.60 -19.80
C LEU A 386 -27.76 -27.48 -20.40
N ASN A 387 -28.78 -27.58 -19.57
CA ASN A 387 -30.18 -27.40 -19.93
C ASN A 387 -30.74 -26.17 -19.18
N ILE A 388 -31.24 -25.21 -19.94
CA ILE A 388 -31.82 -23.97 -19.47
C ILE A 388 -33.32 -24.03 -19.78
N ASN A 389 -34.12 -24.17 -18.74
CA ASN A 389 -35.57 -24.13 -18.81
C ASN A 389 -36.08 -22.70 -18.52
N VAL A 390 -37.02 -22.23 -19.33
CA VAL A 390 -37.60 -20.88 -19.26
C VAL A 390 -39.10 -20.98 -18.92
N GLU A 391 -39.46 -20.51 -17.73
CA GLU A 391 -40.84 -20.34 -17.29
C GLU A 391 -41.24 -18.87 -17.41
N ILE A 392 -42.36 -18.58 -18.09
CA ILE A 392 -42.86 -17.22 -18.29
C ILE A 392 -44.21 -17.07 -17.60
N PHE A 393 -44.35 -16.05 -16.76
CA PHE A 393 -45.58 -15.72 -16.05
C PHE A 393 -46.09 -14.35 -16.52
N GLY A 394 -47.36 -14.30 -16.91
CA GLY A 394 -48.06 -13.04 -17.20
C GLY A 394 -48.81 -12.56 -15.95
N GLY A 395 -48.67 -11.29 -15.60
CA GLY A 395 -49.51 -10.65 -14.59
C GLY A 395 -49.01 -9.28 -14.13
N SER A 396 -49.92 -8.44 -13.66
CA SER A 396 -49.60 -7.20 -12.97
C SER A 396 -49.18 -7.51 -11.53
N ALA A 397 -47.93 -7.19 -11.17
CA ALA A 397 -47.50 -7.27 -9.77
C ALA A 397 -48.21 -6.17 -8.95
N GLY A 398 -49.20 -6.56 -8.16
CA GLY A 398 -49.71 -5.72 -7.08
C GLY A 398 -48.64 -5.56 -5.99
N ASP A 399 -48.53 -4.36 -5.44
CA ASP A 399 -47.57 -4.02 -4.39
C ASP A 399 -47.60 -5.04 -3.23
N GLY A 400 -46.51 -5.79 -3.06
CA GLY A 400 -46.22 -6.53 -1.84
C GLY A 400 -46.73 -7.98 -1.71
N LEU A 401 -47.19 -8.65 -2.78
CA LEU A 401 -47.57 -10.07 -2.72
C LEU A 401 -46.47 -11.02 -3.24
N SER A 402 -46.31 -12.14 -2.53
CA SER A 402 -45.37 -13.24 -2.79
C SER A 402 -45.64 -13.97 -4.11
N LEU A 403 -44.56 -14.35 -4.80
CA LEU A 403 -44.40 -15.02 -6.11
C LEU A 403 -45.22 -16.31 -6.36
N ILE A 404 -46.05 -16.76 -5.41
CA ILE A 404 -46.68 -18.10 -5.41
C ILE A 404 -48.11 -18.09 -5.97
N SER A 405 -48.73 -16.94 -6.22
CA SER A 405 -50.11 -16.86 -6.69
C SER A 405 -50.31 -15.90 -7.86
N LEU A 406 -49.61 -16.13 -8.96
CA LEU A 406 -49.98 -15.58 -10.27
C LEU A 406 -50.96 -16.56 -10.92
N SER A 407 -52.26 -16.37 -10.68
CA SER A 407 -53.30 -17.02 -11.48
C SER A 407 -53.31 -16.38 -12.87
N SER A 408 -53.45 -17.21 -13.90
CA SER A 408 -53.50 -16.90 -15.34
C SER A 408 -54.66 -15.97 -15.76
N GLY A 409 -54.77 -14.80 -15.14
CA GLY A 409 -55.86 -13.85 -15.30
C GLY A 409 -55.35 -12.51 -15.79
N SER A 410 -55.68 -12.21 -17.04
CA SER A 410 -55.53 -10.92 -17.73
C SER A 410 -54.09 -10.50 -18.08
N SER A 411 -53.52 -11.12 -19.11
CA SER A 411 -52.76 -10.40 -20.13
C SER A 411 -53.10 -10.99 -21.50
N ILE A 412 -53.09 -10.16 -22.56
CA ILE A 412 -53.41 -10.53 -23.97
C ILE A 412 -52.48 -11.62 -24.56
N CYS A 413 -51.51 -12.10 -23.78
CA CYS A 413 -50.43 -12.99 -24.17
C CYS A 413 -50.75 -14.43 -23.76
N VAL A 414 -51.47 -15.14 -24.63
CA VAL A 414 -51.79 -16.57 -24.45
C VAL A 414 -50.59 -17.40 -24.93
N ASN A 415 -49.94 -18.12 -24.01
CA ASN A 415 -48.75 -18.96 -24.24
C ASN A 415 -47.52 -18.18 -24.75
N PRO A 416 -46.96 -17.22 -23.99
CA PRO A 416 -45.76 -16.50 -24.39
C PRO A 416 -44.63 -17.47 -24.71
N GLN A 417 -43.95 -17.26 -25.83
CA GLN A 417 -42.81 -18.06 -26.27
C GLN A 417 -41.54 -17.23 -26.23
N SER A 418 -40.42 -17.90 -26.00
CA SER A 418 -39.09 -17.32 -26.18
C SER A 418 -38.43 -17.86 -27.45
N GLU A 419 -37.66 -17.02 -28.13
CA GLU A 419 -36.85 -17.42 -29.28
C GLU A 419 -35.40 -16.93 -29.09
N GLU A 420 -34.43 -17.77 -29.44
CA GLU A 420 -33.02 -17.38 -29.49
C GLU A 420 -32.82 -16.32 -30.58
N VAL A 421 -32.23 -15.17 -30.24
CA VAL A 421 -31.91 -14.13 -31.23
C VAL A 421 -30.68 -14.55 -32.03
N PRO A 422 -30.79 -14.75 -33.36
CA PRO A 422 -29.66 -15.19 -34.17
C PRO A 422 -28.47 -14.23 -34.08
N GLY A 423 -27.28 -14.77 -33.85
CA GLY A 423 -26.03 -14.00 -33.81
C GLY A 423 -25.65 -13.41 -32.44
N PHE A 424 -26.50 -13.58 -31.42
CA PHE A 424 -26.23 -13.13 -30.04
C PHE A 424 -25.81 -14.28 -29.11
N THR A 425 -25.59 -15.47 -29.66
CA THR A 425 -25.21 -16.66 -28.90
C THR A 425 -23.73 -16.94 -29.04
N PHE A 426 -23.05 -16.96 -27.90
CA PHE A 426 -21.63 -17.18 -27.76
C PHE A 426 -21.37 -18.25 -26.72
N ALA A 427 -20.48 -19.19 -27.01
CA ALA A 427 -20.01 -20.15 -26.04
C ALA A 427 -18.49 -20.06 -25.92
N ARG A 428 -18.01 -20.36 -24.72
CA ARG A 428 -16.59 -20.55 -24.42
C ARG A 428 -16.44 -21.80 -23.57
N GLY A 429 -15.43 -22.59 -23.88
CA GLY A 429 -15.16 -23.89 -23.29
C GLY A 429 -14.37 -24.68 -24.32
N GLN A 430 -13.55 -25.62 -23.89
CA GLN A 430 -12.77 -26.41 -24.85
C GLN A 430 -13.70 -27.38 -25.57
N ASN A 431 -14.01 -27.11 -26.84
CA ASN A 431 -14.47 -28.17 -27.72
C ASN A 431 -13.24 -29.00 -28.09
N TYR A 432 -13.26 -30.30 -27.81
CA TYR A 432 -12.12 -31.17 -28.09
C TYR A 432 -11.94 -31.32 -29.61
N LYS A 433 -11.13 -30.46 -30.23
CA LYS A 433 -10.59 -30.67 -31.58
C LYS A 433 -9.08 -30.83 -31.52
N LEU A 434 -8.63 -32.09 -31.50
CA LEU A 434 -7.23 -32.43 -31.81
C LEU A 434 -6.82 -31.72 -33.12
N PRO A 435 -5.68 -31.00 -33.20
CA PRO A 435 -4.56 -30.94 -32.26
C PRO A 435 -4.40 -29.57 -31.55
N ARG A 436 -5.39 -28.67 -31.57
CA ARG A 436 -5.22 -27.30 -31.03
C ARG A 436 -6.03 -27.08 -29.76
N ARG A 437 -5.31 -26.75 -28.69
CA ARG A 437 -5.82 -26.40 -27.36
C ARG A 437 -6.09 -24.89 -27.27
N THR A 438 -7.15 -24.39 -27.91
CA THR A 438 -7.56 -22.99 -27.77
C THR A 438 -9.00 -22.90 -27.26
N SER A 439 -9.18 -22.25 -26.10
CA SER A 439 -10.49 -21.82 -25.61
C SER A 439 -10.84 -20.50 -26.31
N GLU A 440 -11.38 -20.58 -27.51
CA GLU A 440 -11.87 -19.40 -28.23
C GLU A 440 -13.35 -19.15 -27.89
N VAL A 441 -13.71 -17.86 -27.77
CA VAL A 441 -15.13 -17.47 -27.73
C VAL A 441 -15.65 -17.55 -29.15
N GLY A 442 -16.56 -18.49 -29.40
CA GLY A 442 -17.12 -18.73 -30.72
C GLY A 442 -18.61 -18.40 -30.76
N ARG A 443 -19.11 -18.06 -31.96
CA ARG A 443 -20.56 -18.13 -32.22
C ARG A 443 -21.02 -19.56 -31.97
N TYR A 444 -22.11 -19.70 -31.24
CA TYR A 444 -22.69 -20.98 -30.88
C TYR A 444 -24.16 -20.98 -31.27
N LYS A 445 -24.74 -22.17 -31.49
CA LYS A 445 -26.17 -22.34 -31.75
C LYS A 445 -26.71 -23.25 -30.65
N LEU A 446 -27.71 -22.78 -29.91
CA LEU A 446 -28.33 -23.60 -28.87
C LEU A 446 -29.09 -24.76 -29.52
N GLY A 447 -29.12 -25.90 -28.83
CA GLY A 447 -30.07 -26.97 -29.12
C GLY A 447 -31.40 -26.70 -28.42
N GLY A 448 -32.46 -27.32 -28.91
CA GLY A 448 -33.81 -27.19 -28.33
C GLY A 448 -34.56 -25.94 -28.82
N ALA A 449 -35.68 -25.66 -28.17
CA ALA A 449 -36.58 -24.54 -28.41
C ALA A 449 -37.38 -24.31 -27.12
N HIS A 450 -38.11 -23.19 -27.01
CA HIS A 450 -38.92 -22.90 -25.83
C HIS A 450 -39.77 -24.12 -25.40
N PRO A 451 -39.78 -24.48 -24.10
CA PRO A 451 -39.15 -23.79 -22.97
C PRO A 451 -37.69 -24.19 -22.67
N ASP A 452 -37.13 -25.16 -23.40
CA ASP A 452 -35.87 -25.82 -23.06
C ASP A 452 -34.75 -25.55 -24.08
N TYR A 453 -33.73 -24.80 -23.65
CA TYR A 453 -32.52 -24.57 -24.43
C TYR A 453 -31.36 -25.41 -23.89
N THR A 454 -30.52 -25.90 -24.80
CA THR A 454 -29.39 -26.76 -24.43
C THR A 454 -28.08 -26.26 -25.02
N ALA A 455 -27.02 -26.34 -24.23
CA ALA A 455 -25.65 -26.12 -24.66
C ALA A 455 -24.80 -27.34 -24.29
N TYR A 456 -23.87 -27.68 -25.17
CA TYR A 456 -23.11 -28.93 -25.13
C TYR A 456 -21.62 -28.67 -25.36
N TRP A 457 -20.79 -29.37 -24.59
CA TRP A 457 -19.34 -29.44 -24.73
C TRP A 457 -18.88 -30.90 -24.63
N ASP A 458 -17.89 -31.27 -25.44
CA ASP A 458 -17.32 -32.63 -25.39
C ASP A 458 -16.58 -32.90 -24.08
N ALA A 459 -15.89 -31.88 -23.54
CA ALA A 459 -15.17 -31.98 -22.29
C ALA A 459 -14.88 -30.60 -21.68
N VAL A 460 -14.65 -30.56 -20.37
CA VAL A 460 -14.22 -29.39 -19.61
C VAL A 460 -13.01 -29.80 -18.78
N GLU A 461 -11.87 -29.20 -19.07
CA GLU A 461 -10.60 -29.50 -18.38
C GLU A 461 -10.66 -29.19 -16.89
N ALA A 462 -9.77 -29.83 -16.13
CA ALA A 462 -9.56 -29.59 -14.71
C ALA A 462 -9.34 -28.09 -14.43
N ALA A 463 -10.00 -27.57 -13.40
CA ALA A 463 -9.94 -26.15 -13.01
C ALA A 463 -10.34 -25.15 -14.11
N GLN A 464 -11.06 -25.57 -15.15
CA GLN A 464 -11.61 -24.68 -16.19
C GLN A 464 -13.13 -24.54 -16.07
N SER A 465 -13.68 -23.54 -16.77
CA SER A 465 -15.13 -23.32 -16.84
C SER A 465 -15.61 -23.31 -18.29
N ALA A 466 -16.80 -23.86 -18.51
CA ALA A 466 -17.54 -23.72 -19.75
C ALA A 466 -18.73 -22.78 -19.51
N TRP A 467 -19.02 -21.90 -20.47
CA TRP A 467 -20.17 -21.00 -20.38
C TRP A 467 -20.78 -20.73 -21.75
N VAL A 468 -22.09 -20.45 -21.74
CA VAL A 468 -22.85 -19.95 -22.87
C VAL A 468 -23.55 -18.66 -22.49
N ARG A 469 -23.51 -17.68 -23.39
CA ARG A 469 -24.26 -16.43 -23.31
C ARG A 469 -25.13 -16.32 -24.53
N PHE A 470 -26.39 -15.98 -24.35
CA PHE A 470 -27.34 -15.87 -25.43
C PHE A 470 -28.41 -14.83 -25.11
N ARG A 471 -29.10 -14.36 -26.14
CA ARG A 471 -30.22 -13.44 -26.01
C ARG A 471 -31.50 -14.14 -26.40
N LEU A 472 -32.51 -14.03 -25.55
CA LEU A 472 -33.88 -14.45 -25.84
C LEU A 472 -34.72 -13.24 -26.23
N ARG A 473 -35.61 -13.44 -27.20
CA ARG A 473 -36.70 -12.53 -27.55
C ARG A 473 -38.02 -13.17 -27.12
N PHE A 474 -38.91 -12.37 -26.54
CA PHE A 474 -40.25 -12.80 -26.16
C PHE A 474 -41.28 -12.22 -27.12
N ASP A 475 -42.12 -13.07 -27.69
CA ASP A 475 -43.14 -12.72 -28.69
C ASP A 475 -44.22 -11.73 -28.17
N CYS A 476 -44.43 -11.77 -26.86
CA CYS A 476 -45.51 -11.12 -26.15
C CYS A 476 -45.09 -9.85 -25.38
N CYS A 477 -43.81 -9.50 -25.39
CA CYS A 477 -43.30 -8.32 -24.68
C CYS A 477 -43.42 -7.07 -25.59
N GLY A 478 -44.09 -6.02 -25.13
CA GLY A 478 -44.09 -4.70 -25.79
C GLY A 478 -45.14 -4.51 -26.89
N VAL A 479 -46.09 -5.44 -27.03
CA VAL A 479 -47.07 -5.47 -28.14
C VAL A 479 -48.33 -4.63 -27.85
N THR A 480 -48.47 -4.05 -26.65
CA THR A 480 -49.58 -3.14 -26.32
C THR A 480 -49.09 -1.92 -25.51
N PRO A 481 -49.71 -0.73 -25.65
CA PRO A 481 -49.36 0.48 -24.89
C PRO A 481 -49.46 0.32 -23.37
N ASP A 482 -50.29 -0.63 -22.92
CA ASP A 482 -50.52 -0.98 -21.50
C ASP A 482 -49.88 -2.32 -21.09
N GLY A 483 -48.90 -2.83 -21.86
CA GLY A 483 -48.38 -4.19 -21.71
C GLY A 483 -47.87 -4.51 -20.30
N ASP A 484 -48.56 -5.42 -19.62
CA ASP A 484 -48.16 -5.95 -18.31
C ASP A 484 -46.71 -6.47 -18.34
N PRO A 485 -45.94 -6.30 -17.26
CA PRO A 485 -44.59 -6.85 -17.18
C PRO A 485 -44.62 -8.38 -17.34
N LEU A 486 -43.63 -8.91 -18.06
CA LEU A 486 -43.40 -10.35 -18.11
C LEU A 486 -42.42 -10.74 -17.01
N PHE A 487 -42.80 -11.71 -16.19
CA PHE A 487 -41.93 -12.33 -15.22
C PHE A 487 -41.34 -13.59 -15.83
N VAL A 488 -40.02 -13.67 -15.88
CA VAL A 488 -39.31 -14.81 -16.46
C VAL A 488 -38.45 -15.46 -15.40
N LYS A 489 -38.66 -16.74 -15.15
CA LYS A 489 -37.86 -17.56 -14.26
C LYS A 489 -37.06 -18.55 -15.09
N LEU A 490 -35.75 -18.56 -14.91
CA LEU A 490 -34.87 -19.48 -15.61
C LEU A 490 -34.30 -20.49 -14.61
N THR A 491 -34.28 -21.76 -15.02
CA THR A 491 -33.69 -22.85 -14.26
C THR A 491 -32.59 -23.50 -15.08
N LEU A 492 -31.38 -23.57 -14.52
CA LEU A 492 -30.23 -24.22 -15.12
C LEU A 492 -30.00 -25.58 -14.44
N THR A 493 -30.00 -26.64 -15.24
CA THR A 493 -29.58 -27.99 -14.86
C THR A 493 -28.40 -28.40 -15.73
N GLY A 494 -27.58 -29.33 -15.23
CA GLY A 494 -26.39 -29.78 -15.93
C GLY A 494 -26.20 -31.29 -15.77
N LYS A 495 -25.80 -31.94 -16.85
CA LYS A 495 -25.45 -33.35 -16.91
C LYS A 495 -24.02 -33.50 -17.38
N VAL A 496 -23.27 -34.38 -16.75
CA VAL A 496 -21.88 -34.67 -17.09
C VAL A 496 -21.78 -36.18 -17.31
N GLY A 497 -21.27 -36.61 -18.46
CA GLY A 497 -21.02 -38.02 -18.75
C GLY A 497 -19.73 -38.55 -18.13
N ASP A 498 -19.56 -39.88 -18.16
CA ASP A 498 -18.35 -40.57 -17.71
C ASP A 498 -17.11 -40.02 -18.43
N PRO A 499 -16.05 -39.62 -17.69
CA PRO A 499 -14.82 -39.21 -18.34
C PRO A 499 -14.25 -40.42 -19.10
N VAL A 500 -13.48 -40.16 -20.15
CA VAL A 500 -12.71 -41.20 -20.84
C VAL A 500 -11.62 -41.70 -19.88
N GLY A 501 -11.96 -42.63 -18.97
CA GLY A 501 -11.03 -43.44 -18.19
C GLY A 501 -10.98 -43.29 -16.65
N SER A 502 -11.97 -42.73 -15.94
CA SER A 502 -11.98 -42.75 -14.45
C SER A 502 -13.40 -42.64 -13.84
N PRO A 503 -13.67 -43.17 -12.63
CA PRO A 503 -15.03 -43.17 -12.06
C PRO A 503 -15.44 -41.79 -11.49
N LEU A 504 -16.67 -41.35 -11.82
CA LEU A 504 -17.36 -40.09 -11.47
C LEU A 504 -17.53 -39.76 -9.97
N ALA A 505 -17.04 -40.61 -9.06
CA ALA A 505 -17.27 -40.47 -7.61
C ALA A 505 -16.63 -39.21 -7.01
N ASP A 506 -15.70 -38.57 -7.72
CA ASP A 506 -14.95 -37.40 -7.26
C ASP A 506 -15.52 -36.05 -7.73
N ILE A 507 -16.59 -36.03 -8.54
CA ILE A 507 -17.24 -34.77 -8.99
C ILE A 507 -18.24 -34.26 -7.93
N LEU A 508 -18.79 -35.17 -7.12
CA LEU A 508 -19.71 -34.89 -6.00
C LEU A 508 -19.07 -35.34 -4.67
N VAL A 509 -17.83 -34.92 -4.41
CA VAL A 509 -17.22 -35.19 -3.09
C VAL A 509 -18.04 -34.49 -2.01
N SER A 510 -18.48 -35.30 -1.05
CA SER A 510 -19.14 -34.89 0.19
C SER A 510 -18.44 -33.66 0.79
N PRO A 511 -19.12 -32.51 0.89
CA PRO A 511 -18.53 -31.28 1.36
C PRO A 511 -18.28 -31.40 2.86
N CYS A 512 -17.20 -30.79 3.34
CA CYS A 512 -17.22 -30.14 4.65
C CYS A 512 -17.78 -30.99 5.82
N GLY A 513 -17.50 -32.29 5.86
CA GLY A 513 -17.80 -33.18 6.99
C GLY A 513 -19.14 -33.95 6.98
N SER A 514 -19.93 -34.00 5.90
CA SER A 514 -21.15 -34.82 5.87
C SER A 514 -21.10 -35.97 4.87
N SER A 515 -20.93 -37.19 5.37
CA SER A 515 -21.01 -38.44 4.62
C SER A 515 -22.43 -38.67 4.08
N SER A 516 -22.63 -38.49 2.79
CA SER A 516 -23.76 -39.11 2.08
C SER A 516 -23.35 -39.47 0.66
N SER A 517 -23.34 -40.77 0.41
CA SER A 517 -23.12 -41.44 -0.86
C SER A 517 -24.40 -41.47 -1.69
N SER A 518 -24.43 -40.75 -2.80
CA SER A 518 -25.14 -41.17 -4.03
C SER A 518 -24.69 -40.23 -5.16
N ALA A 519 -23.74 -40.67 -5.97
CA ALA A 519 -23.38 -39.99 -7.20
C ALA A 519 -24.55 -40.14 -8.18
N SER A 520 -25.35 -39.09 -8.35
CA SER A 520 -26.26 -38.94 -9.48
C SER A 520 -25.57 -38.10 -10.54
N ASP A 521 -25.70 -38.47 -11.81
CA ASP A 521 -25.15 -37.76 -13.00
C ASP A 521 -25.69 -36.32 -13.19
N GLU A 522 -26.43 -35.80 -12.22
CA GLU A 522 -27.07 -34.49 -12.23
C GLU A 522 -26.36 -33.53 -11.28
N LEU A 523 -25.90 -32.41 -11.84
CA LEU A 523 -25.28 -31.31 -11.10
C LEU A 523 -26.33 -30.52 -10.33
N ALA A 524 -25.93 -29.92 -9.20
CA ALA A 524 -26.82 -29.07 -8.40
C ALA A 524 -27.38 -27.89 -9.24
N MET A 525 -28.71 -27.80 -9.29
CA MET A 525 -29.48 -26.83 -10.08
C MET A 525 -29.24 -25.37 -9.63
N ALA A 526 -29.13 -24.45 -10.59
CA ALA A 526 -29.11 -23.00 -10.36
C ALA A 526 -30.40 -22.35 -10.88
N ARG A 527 -30.84 -21.25 -10.26
CA ARG A 527 -32.06 -20.52 -10.60
C ARG A 527 -31.82 -19.01 -10.55
N ASP A 528 -32.44 -18.28 -11.47
CA ASP A 528 -32.40 -16.82 -11.51
C ASP A 528 -33.70 -16.28 -12.15
N GLU A 529 -34.10 -15.06 -11.78
CA GLU A 529 -35.40 -14.48 -12.13
C GLU A 529 -35.23 -13.04 -12.67
N ALA A 530 -35.99 -12.68 -13.70
CA ALA A 530 -36.00 -11.34 -14.27
C ALA A 530 -37.42 -10.83 -14.53
N VAL A 531 -37.58 -9.50 -14.43
CA VAL A 531 -38.81 -8.80 -14.80
C VAL A 531 -38.53 -7.96 -16.04
N LEU A 532 -39.22 -8.25 -17.13
CA LEU A 532 -39.18 -7.45 -18.36
C LEU A 532 -40.30 -6.41 -18.31
N ARG A 533 -39.93 -5.14 -18.39
CA ARG A 533 -40.87 -4.01 -18.42
C ARG A 533 -40.89 -3.39 -19.81
N CYS A 534 -42.08 -3.16 -20.34
CA CYS A 534 -42.27 -2.37 -21.55
C CYS A 534 -42.13 -0.87 -21.19
N PRO A 535 -41.41 -0.06 -21.98
CA PRO A 535 -41.47 1.39 -21.84
C PRO A 535 -42.92 1.87 -22.04
N ARG A 536 -43.38 2.79 -21.17
CA ARG A 536 -44.76 3.32 -21.17
C ARG A 536 -45.02 4.42 -22.21
N GLU A 537 -44.04 4.82 -22.99
CA GLU A 537 -44.17 5.94 -23.94
C GLU A 537 -43.86 5.50 -25.38
N PRO A 538 -44.62 5.99 -26.38
CA PRO A 538 -44.28 5.76 -27.77
C PRO A 538 -42.92 6.41 -28.08
N ALA A 539 -42.12 5.74 -28.91
CA ALA A 539 -40.73 6.06 -29.20
C ALA A 539 -40.47 7.39 -29.96
N ASP A 540 -41.37 8.38 -29.86
CA ASP A 540 -41.31 9.67 -30.57
C ASP A 540 -41.47 10.86 -29.62
N THR A 541 -40.59 10.99 -28.62
CA THR A 541 -40.25 12.29 -28.01
C THR A 541 -38.77 12.27 -27.59
N PHE A 542 -37.88 12.31 -28.58
CA PHE A 542 -36.64 13.04 -28.41
C PHE A 542 -37.01 14.52 -28.38
N ASP A 543 -37.09 15.12 -27.19
CA ASP A 543 -37.15 16.57 -27.05
C ASP A 543 -35.75 17.04 -26.61
N PRO A 544 -34.94 17.63 -27.52
CA PRO A 544 -33.76 18.36 -27.13
C PRO A 544 -34.18 19.80 -26.84
N VAL A 545 -34.02 20.31 -25.61
CA VAL A 545 -33.82 21.76 -25.36
C VAL A 545 -33.53 22.05 -23.88
N CYS A 546 -32.38 22.70 -23.69
CA CYS A 546 -31.98 23.75 -22.74
C CYS A 546 -32.02 23.47 -21.22
N GLU A 547 -30.88 23.58 -20.52
CA GLU A 547 -30.31 24.85 -20.06
C GLU A 547 -31.37 25.77 -19.43
N THR A 548 -31.56 25.69 -18.11
CA THR A 548 -31.48 26.82 -17.16
C THR A 548 -31.92 26.39 -15.76
N GLY A 549 -31.09 26.69 -14.76
CA GLY A 549 -31.51 27.03 -13.40
C GLY A 549 -31.93 25.90 -12.46
N CYS A 550 -31.01 25.49 -11.58
CA CYS A 550 -31.38 25.11 -10.21
C CYS A 550 -30.57 26.00 -9.27
N ASP A 551 -31.24 27.03 -8.77
CA ASP A 551 -31.01 27.57 -7.43
C ASP A 551 -31.31 26.49 -6.37
#